data_AF-A0AAW5YZG7-F1
#
_entry.id   AF-A0AAW5YZG7-F1
#
_cell.length_a   1.000
_cell.length_b   1.000
_cell.length_c   1.000
_cell.angle_alpha   90.00
_cell.angle_beta   90.00
_cell.angle_gamma   90.00
#
_symmetry.space_group_name_H-M   'P 1'
#
loop_
_entity.id
_entity.type
_entity.pdbx_description
1 polymer ?
#
loop_
_entity_poly.entity_id
_entity_poly.type
_entity_poly.pdbx_seq_one_letter_code
_entity_poly.pdbx_strand_id
1 'polypeptide(L)'
;GQDCTAACRIYAQKGIYDTLVEKLGAAVATLKSGAPDDESTELGPLSSLAHLERVSKAVEEAKATGHIKVITGGEKRKGNGYYYA
;
A
#
# COMPACT_ATOMS: atom_id res chain seq x y z
N GLY A 1 6.94 -3.42 -2.57
CA GLY A 1 7.04 -1.95 -2.57
C GLY A 1 8.47 -1.46 -2.58
N GLN A 2 9.31 -1.92 -1.64
CA GLN A 2 10.73 -1.54 -1.54
C GLN A 2 11.60 -2.32 -2.54
N ASP A 3 11.25 -2.18 -3.83
CA ASP A 3 11.96 -2.76 -4.96
C ASP A 3 12.07 -1.68 -6.03
N CYS A 4 13.25 -1.51 -6.64
CA CYS A 4 13.50 -0.49 -7.65
C CYS A 4 12.65 -0.67 -8.92
N THR A 5 12.14 -1.88 -9.16
CA THR A 5 11.32 -2.27 -10.30
C THR A 5 9.85 -2.47 -9.96
N ALA A 6 9.42 -2.05 -8.76
CA ALA A 6 8.04 -2.18 -8.33
C ALA A 6 7.06 -1.54 -9.33
N ALA A 7 5.94 -2.23 -9.60
CA ALA A 7 4.87 -1.74 -10.45
C ALA A 7 4.04 -0.64 -9.74
N CYS A 8 4.64 0.52 -9.50
CA CYS A 8 4.10 1.59 -8.66
C CYS A 8 3.29 2.67 -9.41
N ARG A 9 3.24 2.61 -10.74
CA ARG A 9 2.42 3.52 -11.57
C ARG A 9 1.71 2.75 -12.67
N ILE A 10 0.39 2.67 -12.57
CA ILE A 10 -0.47 1.92 -13.48
C ILE A 10 -1.27 2.90 -14.32
N TYR A 11 -1.14 2.82 -15.64
CA TYR A 11 -2.03 3.51 -16.58
C TYR A 11 -3.05 2.50 -17.11
N ALA A 12 -4.33 2.77 -16.87
CA ALA A 12 -5.42 1.89 -17.24
C ALA A 12 -6.29 2.58 -18.30
N GLN A 13 -6.58 1.87 -19.40
CA GLN A 13 -7.41 2.42 -20.46
C GLN A 13 -8.84 2.66 -19.94
N LYS A 14 -9.46 3.76 -20.37
CA LYS A 14 -10.78 4.21 -19.93
C LYS A 14 -11.87 3.12 -19.82
N GLY A 15 -11.87 2.12 -20.70
CA GLY A 15 -12.89 1.07 -20.71
C GLY A 15 -12.74 0.00 -19.63
N ILE A 16 -11.58 -0.08 -18.97
CA ILE A 16 -11.29 -1.08 -17.93
C ILE A 16 -10.86 -0.46 -16.60
N TYR A 17 -10.80 0.88 -16.52
CA TYR A 17 -10.25 1.60 -15.37
C TYR A 17 -10.97 1.21 -14.07
N ASP A 18 -12.29 1.36 -14.02
CA ASP A 18 -13.05 1.10 -12.80
C ASP A 18 -12.99 -0.37 -12.38
N THR A 19 -13.11 -1.29 -13.36
CA THR A 19 -13.02 -2.73 -13.10
C THR A 19 -11.64 -3.13 -12.58
N LEU A 20 -10.58 -2.54 -13.11
CA LEU A 20 -9.22 -2.80 -12.62
C LEU A 20 -9.05 -2.25 -11.19
N VAL A 21 -9.50 -1.02 -10.93
CA VAL A 21 -9.40 -0.38 -9.61
C VAL A 21 -10.13 -1.20 -8.55
N GLU A 22 -11.36 -1.66 -8.84
CA GLU A 22 -12.15 -2.47 -7.93
C GLU A 22 -11.48 -3.82 -7.63
N LYS A 23 -11.10 -4.57 -8.68
CA LYS A 23 -10.50 -5.90 -8.51
C LYS A 23 -9.13 -5.85 -7.86
N LEU A 24 -8.30 -4.87 -8.24
CA LEU A 24 -6.99 -4.66 -7.63
C LEU A 24 -7.13 -4.26 -6.17
N GLY A 25 -8.04 -3.33 -5.86
CA GLY A 25 -8.32 -2.91 -4.48
C GLY A 25 -8.74 -4.09 -3.61
N ALA A 26 -9.65 -4.94 -4.11
CA ALA A 26 -10.10 -6.14 -3.41
C ALA A 26 -8.95 -7.14 -3.17
N ALA A 27 -8.12 -7.40 -4.19
CA ALA A 27 -6.98 -8.32 -4.07
C ALA A 27 -5.88 -7.78 -3.13
N VAL A 28 -5.61 -6.48 -3.14
CA VAL A 28 -4.63 -5.87 -2.22
C VAL A 28 -5.13 -5.90 -0.77
N ALA A 29 -6.44 -5.72 -0.55
CA ALA A 29 -7.03 -5.73 0.78
C ALA A 29 -6.92 -7.10 1.49
N THR A 30 -6.73 -8.20 0.74
CA THR A 30 -6.58 -9.53 1.33
C THR A 30 -5.16 -9.84 1.78
N LEU A 31 -4.17 -9.00 1.46
CA LEU A 31 -2.77 -9.24 1.83
C LEU A 31 -2.60 -9.36 3.34
N LYS A 32 -2.04 -10.48 3.78
CA LYS A 32 -1.78 -10.77 5.18
C LYS A 32 -0.43 -10.18 5.61
N SER A 33 -0.49 -9.13 6.43
CA SER A 33 0.68 -8.61 7.13
C SER A 33 0.92 -9.36 8.43
N GLY A 34 2.18 -9.70 8.71
CA GLY A 34 2.52 -10.48 9.90
C GLY A 34 4.03 -10.56 10.13
N ALA A 35 4.42 -11.40 11.09
CA ALA A 35 5.80 -11.62 11.45
C ALA A 35 6.58 -12.29 10.31
N PRO A 36 7.88 -11.98 10.10
CA PRO A 36 8.65 -12.54 8.98
C PRO A 36 8.83 -14.07 9.01
N ASP A 37 8.67 -14.68 10.18
CA ASP A 37 8.80 -16.13 10.42
C ASP A 37 7.45 -16.88 10.39
N ASP A 38 6.32 -16.18 10.27
CA ASP A 38 5.02 -16.79 10.02
C ASP A 38 4.88 -17.08 8.51
N GLU A 39 4.75 -18.36 8.15
CA GLU A 39 4.62 -18.80 6.75
C GLU A 39 3.39 -18.24 6.04
N SER A 40 2.38 -17.76 6.78
CA SER A 40 1.20 -17.13 6.22
C SER A 40 1.36 -15.62 5.98
N THR A 41 2.50 -15.03 6.34
CA THR A 41 2.79 -13.62 6.08
C THR A 41 3.11 -13.41 4.60
N GLU A 42 2.33 -12.54 3.96
CA GLU A 42 2.53 -12.11 2.57
C GLU A 42 3.22 -10.74 2.50
N LEU A 43 3.04 -9.90 3.52
CA LEU A 43 3.57 -8.52 3.56
C LEU A 43 4.26 -8.20 4.89
N GLY A 44 5.60 -8.13 4.86
CA GLY A 44 6.41 -7.71 6.00
C GLY A 44 6.40 -6.20 6.26
N PRO A 45 7.11 -5.73 7.31
CA PRO A 45 7.23 -4.31 7.62
C PRO A 45 8.15 -3.58 6.64
N LEU A 46 8.11 -2.25 6.68
CA LEU A 46 9.11 -1.41 6.02
C LEU A 46 10.47 -1.51 6.73
N SER A 47 11.52 -1.09 6.01
CA SER A 47 12.91 -1.24 6.45
C SER A 47 13.28 -0.47 7.72
N SER A 48 12.63 0.67 8.00
CA SER A 48 12.92 1.52 9.14
C SER A 48 11.77 2.47 9.48
N LEU A 49 11.81 3.05 10.69
CA LEU A 49 10.88 4.09 11.11
C LEU A 49 10.92 5.31 10.18
N ALA A 50 12.12 5.76 9.80
CA ALA A 50 12.27 6.89 8.87
C ALA A 50 11.61 6.58 7.51
N HIS A 51 11.73 5.34 7.01
CA HIS A 51 11.05 4.95 5.77
C HIS A 51 9.53 4.91 5.92
N LEU A 52 9.02 4.41 7.06
CA LEU A 52 7.59 4.42 7.38
C LEU A 52 7.00 5.83 7.40
N GLU A 53 7.70 6.78 8.03
CA GLU A 53 7.29 8.18 8.07
C GLU A 53 7.29 8.81 6.67
N ARG A 54 8.32 8.52 5.86
CA ARG A 54 8.40 9.02 4.48
C ARG A 54 7.25 8.49 3.61
N VAL A 55 6.93 7.19 3.71
CA VAL A 55 5.80 6.59 2.98
C VAL A 55 4.48 7.21 3.45
N SER A 56 4.30 7.34 4.77
CA SER A 56 3.09 7.95 5.33
C SER A 56 2.88 9.38 4.85
N LYS A 57 3.95 10.20 4.85
CA LYS A 57 3.91 11.58 4.36
C LYS A 57 3.50 11.66 2.89
N ALA A 58 4.07 10.82 2.04
CA ALA A 58 3.72 10.80 0.61
C ALA A 58 2.24 10.43 0.38
N VAL A 59 1.69 9.51 1.18
CA VAL A 59 0.26 9.16 1.10
C VAL A 59 -0.62 10.30 1.61
N GLU A 60 -0.25 10.98 2.69
CA GLU A 60 -0.99 12.16 3.18
C GLU A 60 -0.95 13.32 2.18
N GLU A 61 0.20 13.56 1.55
CA GLU A 61 0.33 14.54 0.45
C GLU A 61 -0.61 14.18 -0.72
N ALA A 62 -0.69 12.90 -1.09
CA ALA A 62 -1.62 12.45 -2.12
C ALA A 62 -3.09 12.67 -1.73
N LYS A 63 -3.48 12.31 -0.50
CA LYS A 63 -4.84 12.57 0.03
C LYS A 63 -5.20 14.06 -0.01
N ALA A 64 -4.24 14.94 0.28
CA ALA A 64 -4.44 16.39 0.30
C ALA A 64 -4.69 17.01 -1.08
N THR A 65 -4.42 16.31 -2.19
CA THR A 65 -4.65 16.81 -3.56
C THR A 65 -6.12 16.91 -3.97
N GLY A 66 -7.04 16.31 -3.22
CA GLY A 66 -8.49 16.39 -3.40
C GLY A 66 -9.09 15.56 -4.54
N HIS A 67 -8.28 15.08 -5.49
CA HIS A 67 -8.74 14.23 -6.61
C HIS A 67 -8.25 12.78 -6.52
N ILE A 68 -7.45 12.46 -5.50
CA ILE A 68 -6.98 11.10 -5.22
C ILE A 68 -7.87 10.46 -4.16
N LYS A 69 -8.32 9.24 -4.43
CA LYS A 69 -9.08 8.41 -3.49
C LYS A 69 -8.22 7.24 -3.02
N VAL A 70 -8.19 7.01 -1.71
CA VAL A 70 -7.63 5.79 -1.14
C VAL A 70 -8.65 4.66 -1.28
N ILE A 71 -8.28 3.59 -1.99
CA ILE A 71 -9.16 2.44 -2.26
C ILE A 71 -9.07 1.40 -1.14
N THR A 72 -7.85 1.11 -0.66
CA THR A 72 -7.59 0.25 0.49
C THR A 72 -6.29 0.71 1.18
N GLY A 73 -6.17 0.44 2.47
CA GLY A 73 -5.01 0.84 3.26
C GLY A 73 -4.86 2.37 3.40
N GLY A 74 -3.65 2.86 3.21
CA GLY A 74 -3.26 4.26 3.34
C GLY A 74 -2.97 4.70 4.78
N GLU A 75 -2.55 3.81 5.68
CA GLU A 75 -2.27 4.13 7.08
C GLU A 75 -1.22 3.21 7.73
N LYS A 76 -0.59 3.72 8.81
CA LYS A 76 0.30 2.91 9.64
C LYS A 76 -0.54 1.88 10.42
N ARG A 77 -0.09 0.62 10.47
CA ARG A 77 -0.71 -0.39 11.34
C ARG A 77 -0.36 -0.07 12.80
N LYS A 78 -1.32 -0.28 13.70
CA LYS A 78 -1.09 -0.16 15.15
C LYS A 78 -0.18 -1.28 15.66
N GLY A 79 0.62 -0.99 16.68
CA GLY A 79 1.49 -1.96 17.34
C GLY A 79 2.97 -1.76 17.00
N ASN A 80 3.79 -2.77 17.32
CA ASN A 80 5.23 -2.73 17.15
C ASN A 80 5.63 -3.04 15.70
N GLY A 81 6.80 -2.54 15.29
CA GLY A 81 7.33 -2.70 13.94
C GLY A 81 6.89 -1.59 12.99
N TYR A 82 7.39 -1.64 11.76
CA TYR A 82 7.23 -0.56 10.78
C TYR A 82 6.22 -0.91 9.69
N TYR A 83 5.06 -1.41 10.10
CA TYR A 83 4.02 -1.88 9.19
C TYR A 83 3.17 -0.74 8.63
N TYR A 84 2.90 -0.82 7.33
CA TYR A 84 2.03 0.09 6.61
C TYR A 84 1.00 -0.72 5.83
N ALA A 85 -0.27 -0.32 5.89
CA ALA A 85 -1.36 -0.87 5.10
C ALA A 85 -1.73 0.16 4.04
#